data_AF-A0A7W1AZM2-F1
#
_entry.id   AF-A0A7W1AZM2-F1
#
_cell.length_a   1.000
_cell.length_b   1.000
_cell.length_c   1.000
_cell.angle_alpha   90.00
_cell.angle_beta   90.00
_cell.angle_gamma   90.00
#
_symmetry.space_group_name_H-M   'P 1'
#
loop_
_entity.id
_entity.type
_entity.pdbx_description
1 polymer ?
#
loop_
_entity_poly.entity_id
_entity_poly.type
_entity_poly.pdbx_seq_one_letter_code
_entity_poly.pdbx_strand_id
1 'polypeptide(L)'
;PAIVRQTEDAALLRDAVLENIHRADLNPLEEAAAYEQLLTEFEVTHDELATRLGRSRSQVSNTVRLLRLPVKVQSRVAAGVLSAGHARALLGLADPQAQEALATRIVAEGLSVRATEEIVALGGSSEPPPTPRAASRKVVSPALEELAGALSDAFDTRVTVALGRRRGKITVEFGSVEDLERLVALIAPDVRTRADRD
;
A
#
# COMPACT_ATOMS: atom_id res chain seq x y z
N PRO A 1 -49.34 -8.35 24.81
CA PRO A 1 -48.72 -7.34 23.92
C PRO A 1 -47.18 -7.40 24.05
N ALA A 2 -46.51 -8.03 23.08
CA ALA A 2 -45.05 -8.12 23.05
C ALA A 2 -44.48 -6.95 22.24
N ILE A 3 -43.58 -6.18 22.84
CA ILE A 3 -42.83 -5.12 22.18
C ILE A 3 -41.58 -5.78 21.58
N VAL A 4 -41.52 -5.84 20.26
CA VAL A 4 -40.37 -6.35 19.51
C VAL A 4 -39.26 -5.29 19.56
N ARG A 5 -38.32 -5.44 20.49
CA ARG A 5 -37.03 -4.72 20.53
C ARG A 5 -35.98 -5.50 19.72
N GLN A 6 -36.07 -5.50 18.39
CA GLN A 6 -35.12 -6.23 17.54
C GLN A 6 -34.08 -5.35 16.82
N THR A 7 -34.19 -4.02 16.89
CA THR A 7 -33.33 -3.11 16.12
C THR A 7 -32.16 -2.49 16.89
N GLU A 8 -32.25 -2.34 18.21
CA GLU A 8 -31.17 -1.69 19.01
C GLU A 8 -29.99 -2.64 19.28
N ASP A 9 -30.25 -3.92 19.57
CA ASP A 9 -29.17 -4.91 19.83
C ASP A 9 -28.32 -5.20 18.58
N ALA A 10 -28.92 -5.18 17.39
CA ALA A 10 -28.21 -5.37 16.13
C ALA A 10 -27.31 -4.17 15.76
N ALA A 11 -27.69 -2.96 16.16
CA ALA A 11 -26.85 -1.76 15.98
C ALA A 11 -25.65 -1.76 16.95
N LEU A 12 -25.87 -2.16 18.21
CA LEU A 12 -24.79 -2.30 19.19
C LEU A 12 -23.80 -3.41 18.83
N LEU A 13 -24.27 -4.56 18.33
CA LEU A 13 -23.39 -5.62 17.83
C LEU A 13 -22.57 -5.16 16.62
N ARG A 14 -23.18 -4.34 15.73
CA ARG A 14 -22.50 -3.77 14.55
C ARG A 14 -21.32 -2.87 14.93
N ASP A 15 -21.51 -2.00 15.91
CA ASP A 15 -20.45 -1.06 16.33
C ASP A 15 -19.28 -1.79 17.02
N ALA A 16 -19.56 -2.85 17.78
CA ALA A 16 -18.53 -3.67 18.43
C ALA A 16 -17.62 -4.42 17.43
N VAL A 17 -18.19 -4.95 16.33
CA VAL A 17 -17.38 -5.62 15.29
C VAL A 17 -16.54 -4.61 14.50
N LEU A 18 -17.06 -3.41 14.24
CA LEU A 18 -16.33 -2.34 13.56
C LEU A 18 -15.15 -1.82 14.42
N GLU A 19 -15.35 -1.68 15.73
CA GLU A 19 -14.28 -1.31 16.66
C GLU A 19 -13.19 -2.38 16.72
N ASN A 20 -13.55 -3.66 16.62
CA ASN A 20 -12.59 -4.75 16.61
C ASN A 20 -11.67 -4.70 15.37
N ILE A 21 -12.20 -4.35 14.19
CA ILE A 21 -11.38 -4.15 12.98
C ILE A 21 -10.38 -3.00 13.16
N HIS A 22 -10.76 -1.92 13.83
CA HIS A 22 -9.88 -0.77 14.05
C HIS A 22 -8.71 -1.07 15.03
N ARG A 23 -8.85 -2.08 15.88
CA ARG A 23 -7.83 -2.45 16.88
C ARG A 23 -6.86 -3.51 16.40
N ALA A 24 -7.20 -4.24 15.35
CA ALA A 24 -6.37 -5.31 14.81
C ALA A 24 -5.41 -4.77 13.74
N ASP A 25 -4.13 -5.10 13.86
CA ASP A 25 -3.14 -4.88 12.79
C ASP A 25 -3.32 -5.97 11.73
N LEU A 26 -4.37 -5.82 10.92
CA LEU A 26 -4.76 -6.80 9.90
C LEU A 26 -3.89 -6.65 8.66
N ASN A 27 -3.44 -7.79 8.12
CA ASN A 27 -2.86 -7.78 6.78
C ASN A 27 -3.94 -7.46 5.72
N PRO A 28 -3.57 -7.03 4.51
CA PRO A 28 -4.54 -6.62 3.49
C PRO A 28 -5.58 -7.68 3.08
N LEU A 29 -5.28 -8.97 3.25
CA LEU A 29 -6.20 -10.07 2.94
C LEU A 29 -7.15 -10.36 4.10
N GLU A 30 -6.68 -10.22 5.34
CA GLU A 30 -7.52 -10.29 6.53
C GLU A 30 -8.52 -9.13 6.58
N GLU A 31 -8.07 -7.90 6.26
CA GLU A 31 -8.96 -6.74 6.12
C GLU A 31 -10.02 -6.99 5.04
N ALA A 32 -9.62 -7.57 3.89
CA ALA A 32 -10.54 -7.91 2.81
C ALA A 32 -11.59 -8.96 3.22
N ALA A 33 -11.17 -10.01 3.92
CA ALA A 33 -12.06 -11.05 4.43
C ALA A 33 -13.04 -10.49 5.47
N ALA A 34 -12.56 -9.63 6.37
CA ALA A 34 -13.41 -8.95 7.34
C ALA A 34 -14.47 -8.08 6.64
N TYR A 35 -14.08 -7.30 5.62
CA TYR A 35 -15.03 -6.48 4.86
C TYR A 35 -16.05 -7.33 4.09
N GLU A 36 -15.63 -8.42 3.43
CA GLU A 36 -16.56 -9.33 2.73
C GLU A 36 -17.56 -9.97 3.71
N GLN A 37 -17.09 -10.38 4.90
CA GLN A 37 -17.96 -10.89 5.95
C GLN A 37 -18.97 -9.84 6.41
N LEU A 38 -18.54 -8.60 6.69
CA LEU A 38 -19.43 -7.52 7.10
C LEU A 38 -20.49 -7.20 6.04
N LEU A 39 -20.10 -7.16 4.76
CA LEU A 39 -21.04 -6.92 3.65
C LEU A 39 -22.11 -8.01 3.59
N THR A 40 -21.71 -9.27 3.78
CA THR A 40 -22.60 -10.43 3.68
C THR A 40 -23.49 -10.58 4.91
N GLU A 41 -22.91 -10.54 6.11
CA GLU A 41 -23.60 -10.78 7.38
C GLU A 41 -24.61 -9.67 7.71
N PHE A 42 -24.29 -8.44 7.34
CA PHE A 42 -25.16 -7.29 7.60
C PHE A 42 -25.99 -6.86 6.39
N GLU A 43 -25.85 -7.54 5.25
CA GLU A 43 -26.49 -7.23 3.97
C GLU A 43 -26.39 -5.74 3.60
N VAL A 44 -25.25 -5.12 3.93
CA VAL A 44 -25.00 -3.70 3.66
C VAL A 44 -24.26 -3.52 2.34
N THR A 45 -24.48 -2.38 1.71
CA THR A 45 -23.75 -1.99 0.52
C THR A 45 -22.31 -1.57 0.86
N HIS A 46 -21.45 -1.57 -0.17
CA HIS A 46 -20.08 -1.06 -0.04
C HIS A 46 -20.03 0.42 0.37
N ASP A 47 -21.06 1.21 0.04
CA ASP A 47 -21.14 2.63 0.35
C ASP A 47 -21.49 2.87 1.83
N GLU A 48 -22.46 2.11 2.34
CA GLU A 48 -22.85 2.11 3.74
C GLU A 48 -21.70 1.62 4.63
N LEU A 49 -21.01 0.54 4.23
CA LEU A 49 -19.84 0.04 4.95
C LEU A 49 -18.70 1.07 4.96
N ALA A 50 -18.42 1.71 3.82
CA ALA A 50 -17.37 2.72 3.72
C ALA A 50 -17.63 3.93 4.62
N THR A 51 -18.89 4.38 4.68
CA THR A 51 -19.31 5.49 5.54
C THR A 51 -19.08 5.15 7.02
N ARG A 52 -19.44 3.94 7.46
CA ARG A 52 -19.24 3.47 8.84
C ARG A 52 -17.77 3.32 9.22
N LEU A 53 -16.92 2.92 8.27
CA LEU A 53 -15.47 2.79 8.47
C LEU A 53 -14.71 4.11 8.32
N GLY A 54 -15.36 5.22 7.92
CA GLY A 54 -14.67 6.47 7.58
C GLY A 54 -13.70 6.34 6.39
N ARG A 55 -13.98 5.41 5.46
CA ARG A 55 -13.17 5.13 4.27
C ARG A 55 -13.93 5.50 3.01
N SER A 56 -13.25 5.54 1.88
CA SER A 56 -13.94 5.71 0.59
C SER A 56 -14.55 4.39 0.12
N ARG A 57 -15.69 4.46 -0.57
CA ARG A 57 -16.32 3.30 -1.23
C ARG A 57 -15.34 2.56 -2.14
N SER A 58 -14.48 3.29 -2.86
CA SER A 58 -13.47 2.71 -3.74
C SER A 58 -12.39 1.96 -2.98
N GLN A 59 -11.99 2.43 -1.79
CA GLN A 59 -11.04 1.71 -0.94
C GLN A 59 -11.62 0.38 -0.45
N VAL A 60 -12.83 0.38 0.11
CA VAL A 60 -13.51 -0.85 0.56
C VAL A 60 -13.63 -1.84 -0.58
N SER A 61 -14.10 -1.40 -1.76
CA SER A 61 -14.21 -2.26 -2.93
C SER A 61 -12.86 -2.81 -3.39
N ASN A 62 -11.82 -1.97 -3.41
CA ASN A 62 -10.48 -2.40 -3.82
C ASN A 62 -9.87 -3.42 -2.86
N THR A 63 -10.08 -3.27 -1.56
CA THR A 63 -9.64 -4.23 -0.54
C THR A 63 -10.36 -5.56 -0.73
N VAL A 64 -11.70 -5.57 -0.81
CA VAL A 64 -12.50 -6.80 -1.03
C VAL A 64 -12.09 -7.51 -2.32
N ARG A 65 -11.84 -6.77 -3.41
CA ARG A 65 -11.41 -7.35 -4.70
C ARG A 65 -10.10 -8.15 -4.62
N LEU A 66 -9.25 -7.94 -3.61
CA LEU A 66 -8.01 -8.72 -3.44
C LEU A 66 -8.30 -10.22 -3.27
N LEU A 67 -9.45 -10.58 -2.71
CA LEU A 67 -9.89 -11.97 -2.54
C LEU A 67 -10.17 -12.68 -3.88
N ARG A 68 -10.26 -11.93 -5.00
CA ARG A 68 -10.47 -12.49 -6.34
C ARG A 68 -9.17 -12.97 -7.01
N LEU A 69 -8.01 -12.68 -6.42
CA LEU A 69 -6.73 -13.13 -6.95
C LEU A 69 -6.54 -14.64 -6.73
N PRO A 70 -5.69 -15.32 -7.52
CA PRO A 70 -5.29 -16.69 -7.27
C PRO A 70 -4.65 -16.85 -5.89
N VAL A 71 -4.87 -17.99 -5.24
CA VAL A 71 -4.38 -18.28 -3.88
C VAL A 71 -2.88 -18.03 -3.74
N LYS A 72 -2.08 -18.36 -4.78
CA LYS A 72 -0.63 -18.11 -4.77
C LYS A 72 -0.28 -16.63 -4.72
N VAL A 73 -1.04 -15.78 -5.41
CA VAL A 73 -0.84 -14.33 -5.39
C VAL A 73 -1.30 -13.77 -4.05
N GLN A 74 -2.46 -14.20 -3.54
CA GLN A 74 -2.94 -13.80 -2.21
C GLN A 74 -1.91 -14.11 -1.11
N SER A 75 -1.31 -15.31 -1.16
CA SER A 75 -0.28 -15.74 -0.20
C SER A 75 0.94 -14.80 -0.20
N ARG A 76 1.36 -14.31 -1.37
CA ARG A 76 2.47 -13.35 -1.48
C ARG A 76 2.11 -11.96 -0.94
N VAL A 77 0.84 -11.56 -1.03
CA VAL A 77 0.36 -10.29 -0.48
C VAL A 77 0.25 -10.37 1.03
N ALA A 78 -0.32 -11.45 1.57
CA ALA A 78 -0.39 -11.69 3.01
C ALA A 78 1.00 -11.75 3.66
N ALA A 79 1.98 -12.33 2.96
CA ALA A 79 3.38 -12.37 3.41
C ALA A 79 4.14 -11.03 3.24
N GLY A 80 3.50 -9.97 2.72
CA GLY A 80 4.13 -8.67 2.47
C GLY A 80 5.12 -8.63 1.31
N VAL A 81 5.34 -9.75 0.59
CA VAL A 81 6.21 -9.82 -0.59
C VAL A 81 5.66 -8.99 -1.75
N LEU A 82 4.32 -8.93 -1.87
CA LEU A 82 3.63 -8.03 -2.78
C LEU A 82 2.79 -7.02 -2.00
N SER A 83 2.94 -5.75 -2.30
CA SER A 83 2.03 -4.72 -1.76
C SER A 83 0.60 -4.89 -2.31
N ALA A 84 -0.38 -4.36 -1.57
CA ALA A 84 -1.76 -4.25 -2.06
C ALA A 84 -1.88 -3.44 -3.36
N GLY A 85 -0.92 -2.54 -3.65
CA GLY A 85 -0.85 -1.84 -4.93
C GLY A 85 -0.54 -2.78 -6.10
N HIS A 86 0.46 -3.65 -5.96
CA HIS A 86 0.76 -4.67 -6.97
C HIS A 86 -0.43 -5.63 -7.17
N ALA A 87 -1.03 -6.07 -6.06
CA ALA A 87 -2.19 -6.95 -6.08
C ALA A 87 -3.37 -6.33 -6.87
N ARG A 88 -3.65 -5.04 -6.66
CA ARG A 88 -4.69 -4.31 -7.41
C ARG A 88 -4.38 -4.18 -8.90
N ALA A 89 -3.11 -3.96 -9.27
CA ALA A 89 -2.71 -3.92 -10.67
C ALA A 89 -2.94 -5.27 -11.36
N LEU A 90 -2.58 -6.38 -10.70
CA LEU A 90 -2.77 -7.73 -11.24
C LEU A 90 -4.24 -8.06 -11.54
N LEU A 91 -5.20 -7.53 -10.76
CA LEU A 91 -6.63 -7.69 -11.02
C LEU A 91 -7.12 -7.09 -12.35
N GLY A 92 -6.30 -6.30 -13.04
CA GLY A 92 -6.59 -5.84 -14.40
C GLY A 92 -6.38 -6.92 -15.46
N LEU A 93 -5.69 -8.01 -15.16
CA LEU A 93 -5.56 -9.17 -16.04
C LEU A 93 -6.76 -10.10 -15.84
N ALA A 94 -7.34 -10.59 -16.93
CA ALA A 94 -8.48 -11.51 -16.87
C ALA A 94 -8.07 -12.96 -16.55
N ASP A 95 -6.87 -13.38 -16.96
CA ASP A 95 -6.39 -14.74 -16.82
C ASP A 95 -5.63 -14.97 -15.48
N PRO A 96 -6.07 -15.91 -14.63
CA PRO A 96 -5.36 -16.31 -13.42
C PRO A 96 -3.89 -16.71 -13.64
N GLN A 97 -3.56 -17.38 -14.76
CA GLN A 97 -2.17 -17.79 -15.01
C GLN A 97 -1.29 -16.58 -15.33
N ALA A 98 -1.78 -15.65 -16.14
CA ALA A 98 -1.10 -14.37 -16.40
C ALA A 98 -0.88 -13.56 -15.11
N GLN A 99 -1.85 -13.56 -14.18
CA GLN A 99 -1.69 -12.92 -12.87
C GLN A 99 -0.55 -13.55 -12.06
N GLU A 100 -0.47 -14.88 -11.99
CA GLU A 100 0.62 -15.58 -11.29
C GLU A 100 1.99 -15.36 -11.94
N ALA A 101 2.05 -15.36 -13.28
CA ALA A 101 3.27 -15.14 -14.04
C ALA A 101 3.80 -13.72 -13.80
N LEU A 102 2.95 -12.70 -13.94
CA LEU A 102 3.33 -11.31 -13.68
C LEU A 102 3.68 -11.10 -12.21
N ALA A 103 2.95 -11.69 -11.27
CA ALA A 103 3.29 -11.65 -9.85
C ALA A 103 4.72 -12.18 -9.58
N THR A 104 5.11 -13.26 -10.25
CA THR A 104 6.46 -13.85 -10.12
C THR A 104 7.51 -12.91 -10.70
N ARG A 105 7.21 -12.30 -11.83
CA ARG A 105 8.06 -11.31 -12.48
C ARG A 105 8.26 -10.05 -11.61
N ILE A 106 7.21 -9.54 -10.97
CA ILE A 106 7.29 -8.38 -10.06
C ILE A 106 8.31 -8.64 -8.95
N VAL A 107 8.26 -9.82 -8.33
CA VAL A 107 9.17 -10.20 -7.24
C VAL A 107 10.61 -10.39 -7.76
N ALA A 108 10.78 -11.05 -8.90
CA ALA A 108 12.10 -11.32 -9.47
C ALA A 108 12.82 -10.06 -9.97
N GLU A 109 12.08 -9.13 -10.59
CA GLU A 109 12.63 -7.91 -11.19
C GLU A 109 12.53 -6.68 -10.27
N GLY A 110 11.86 -6.79 -9.12
CA GLY A 110 11.64 -5.66 -8.20
C GLY A 110 10.80 -4.55 -8.83
N LEU A 111 9.75 -4.91 -9.58
CA LEU A 111 8.95 -3.94 -10.33
C LEU A 111 8.17 -3.02 -9.38
N SER A 112 8.02 -1.76 -9.80
CA SER A 112 7.16 -0.81 -9.10
C SER A 112 5.68 -1.03 -9.45
N VAL A 113 4.78 -0.55 -8.58
CA VAL A 113 3.33 -0.57 -8.83
C VAL A 113 2.98 0.09 -10.17
N ARG A 114 3.57 1.25 -10.46
CA ARG A 114 3.33 1.97 -11.73
C ARG A 114 3.78 1.16 -12.94
N ALA A 115 4.97 0.57 -12.88
CA ALA A 115 5.45 -0.30 -13.96
C ALA A 115 4.54 -1.52 -14.15
N THR A 116 4.01 -2.06 -13.05
CA THR A 116 3.04 -3.17 -13.09
C THR A 116 1.73 -2.75 -13.76
N GLU A 117 1.17 -1.59 -13.39
CA GLU A 117 -0.03 -1.02 -14.00
C GLU A 117 0.16 -0.78 -15.51
N GLU A 118 1.31 -0.28 -15.93
CA GLU A 118 1.66 -0.09 -17.35
C GLU A 118 1.70 -1.43 -18.12
N ILE A 119 2.33 -2.47 -17.55
CA ILE A 119 2.37 -3.80 -18.17
C ILE A 119 0.97 -4.39 -18.33
N VAL A 120 0.11 -4.22 -17.32
CA VAL A 120 -1.27 -4.70 -17.37
C VAL A 120 -2.11 -3.91 -18.39
N ALA A 121 -1.94 -2.59 -18.45
CA ALA A 121 -2.65 -1.73 -19.39
C ALA A 121 -2.30 -2.01 -20.86
N LEU A 122 -1.09 -2.50 -21.14
CA LEU A 122 -0.64 -2.90 -22.48
C LEU A 122 -1.18 -4.27 -22.93
N GLY A 123 -2.05 -4.90 -22.14
CA GLY A 123 -2.84 -6.05 -22.57
C GLY A 123 -2.22 -7.43 -22.31
N GLY A 124 -1.23 -7.52 -21.41
CA GLY A 124 -0.66 -8.82 -21.01
C GLY A 124 -0.01 -9.60 -22.15
N SER A 125 0.31 -8.93 -23.26
CA SER A 125 0.97 -9.55 -24.41
C SER A 125 2.34 -10.10 -24.00
N SER A 126 2.53 -11.39 -24.27
CA SER A 126 3.80 -12.13 -24.16
C SER A 126 4.88 -11.65 -25.15
N GLU A 127 4.71 -10.47 -25.74
CA GLU A 127 5.74 -9.81 -26.50
C GLU A 127 6.37 -8.78 -25.57
N PRO A 128 7.71 -8.76 -25.40
CA PRO A 128 8.32 -7.77 -24.54
C PRO A 128 7.92 -6.41 -25.12
N PRO A 129 7.19 -5.56 -24.37
CA PRO A 129 7.17 -4.15 -24.74
C PRO A 129 8.65 -3.74 -24.83
N PRO A 130 9.05 -2.85 -25.77
CA PRO A 130 10.41 -2.34 -25.77
C PRO A 130 10.67 -1.94 -24.33
N THR A 131 11.61 -2.64 -23.69
CA THR A 131 11.89 -2.48 -22.26
C THR A 131 11.71 -1.00 -21.97
N PRO A 132 10.86 -0.55 -21.03
CA PRO A 132 11.14 0.73 -20.43
C PRO A 132 12.54 0.49 -19.87
N ARG A 133 13.56 0.93 -20.65
CA ARG A 133 14.99 0.69 -20.43
C ARG A 133 15.11 0.68 -18.94
N ALA A 134 15.43 -0.50 -18.37
CA ALA A 134 15.67 -0.71 -16.94
C ALA A 134 15.99 0.65 -16.39
N ALA A 135 15.04 1.35 -15.73
CA ALA A 135 15.15 2.80 -15.51
C ALA A 135 16.53 2.95 -14.97
N SER A 136 17.40 3.50 -15.84
CA SER A 136 18.81 3.11 -15.94
C SER A 136 19.33 2.52 -14.62
N ARG A 137 20.08 1.44 -14.65
CA ARG A 137 21.37 1.51 -13.94
C ARG A 137 22.04 2.79 -14.47
N LYS A 138 21.58 3.95 -14.00
CA LYS A 138 22.34 5.14 -13.81
C LYS A 138 23.32 4.53 -12.86
N VAL A 139 24.49 4.23 -13.42
CA VAL A 139 25.74 4.54 -12.77
C VAL A 139 25.40 5.67 -11.83
N VAL A 140 25.09 5.32 -10.57
CA VAL A 140 24.94 6.33 -9.55
C VAL A 140 26.33 6.91 -9.58
N SER A 141 26.47 8.14 -10.09
CA SER A 141 27.77 8.75 -10.19
C SER A 141 28.41 8.59 -8.81
N PRO A 142 29.66 8.09 -8.67
CA PRO A 142 30.25 7.81 -7.36
C PRO A 142 30.05 8.95 -6.34
N ALA A 143 30.05 10.20 -6.82
CA ALA A 143 29.73 11.40 -6.04
C ALA A 143 28.32 11.45 -5.39
N LEU A 144 27.30 10.82 -5.98
CA LEU A 144 25.94 10.74 -5.43
C LEU A 144 25.81 9.62 -4.41
N GLU A 145 26.56 8.52 -4.58
CA GLU A 145 26.67 7.45 -3.57
C GLU A 145 27.44 7.95 -2.35
N GLU A 146 28.54 8.67 -2.55
CA GLU A 146 29.29 9.33 -1.47
C GLU A 146 28.42 10.35 -0.73
N LEU A 147 27.64 11.17 -1.46
CA LEU A 147 26.72 12.11 -0.84
C LEU A 147 25.59 11.41 -0.07
N ALA A 148 25.03 10.33 -0.62
CA ALA A 148 24.01 9.53 0.05
C ALA A 148 24.59 8.84 1.30
N GLY A 149 25.83 8.36 1.25
CA GLY A 149 26.56 7.78 2.37
C GLY A 149 26.82 8.82 3.46
N ALA A 150 27.38 9.98 3.11
CA ALA A 150 27.62 11.06 4.06
C ALA A 150 26.32 11.58 4.72
N LEU A 151 25.21 11.65 3.96
CA LEU A 151 23.90 11.98 4.51
C LEU A 151 23.34 10.85 5.39
N SER A 152 23.56 9.59 5.02
CA SER A 152 23.13 8.45 5.84
C SER A 152 23.87 8.41 7.17
N ASP A 153 25.18 8.67 7.15
CA ASP A 153 26.02 8.74 8.36
C ASP A 153 25.64 9.94 9.24
N ALA A 154 25.38 11.11 8.64
CA ALA A 154 24.96 12.30 9.39
C ALA A 154 23.55 12.18 9.98
N PHE A 155 22.65 11.46 9.31
CA PHE A 155 21.26 11.30 9.71
C PHE A 155 21.00 10.01 10.48
N ASP A 156 21.98 9.12 10.60
CA ASP A 156 21.88 7.79 11.20
C ASP A 156 20.64 7.02 10.68
N THR A 157 20.39 7.14 9.38
CA THR A 157 19.26 6.48 8.71
C THR A 157 19.55 6.26 7.24
N ARG A 158 18.77 5.41 6.59
CA ARG A 158 18.92 5.13 5.16
C ARG A 158 18.48 6.34 4.33
N VAL A 159 19.45 6.95 3.64
CA VAL A 159 19.21 8.05 2.70
C VAL A 159 19.47 7.56 1.28
N THR A 160 18.51 7.79 0.39
CA THR A 160 18.65 7.52 -1.05
C THR A 160 18.55 8.83 -1.83
N VAL A 161 19.55 9.10 -2.67
CA VAL A 161 19.59 10.28 -3.53
C VAL A 161 19.39 9.88 -4.99
N ALA A 162 18.35 10.39 -5.63
CA ALA A 162 18.02 10.11 -7.03
C ALA A 162 17.98 11.40 -7.85
N LEU A 163 18.76 11.47 -8.93
CA LEU A 163 18.74 12.61 -9.86
C LEU A 163 17.91 12.28 -11.11
N GLY A 164 16.84 13.05 -11.34
CA GLY A 164 16.07 13.06 -12.60
C GLY A 164 16.68 14.00 -13.65
N ARG A 165 16.11 14.04 -14.87
CA ARG A 165 16.61 14.89 -15.98
C ARG A 165 16.60 16.40 -15.69
N ARG A 166 15.79 16.86 -14.73
CA ARG A 166 15.61 18.29 -14.37
C ARG A 166 15.44 18.56 -12.87
N ARG A 167 15.32 17.53 -12.04
CA ARG A 167 15.04 17.64 -10.60
C ARG A 167 15.75 16.52 -9.85
N GLY A 168 16.29 16.81 -8.68
CA GLY A 168 16.79 15.82 -7.73
C GLY A 168 15.70 15.45 -6.70
N LYS A 169 15.74 14.23 -6.19
CA LYS A 169 14.93 13.75 -5.08
C LYS A 169 15.85 13.11 -4.05
N ILE A 170 15.75 13.55 -2.80
CA ILE A 170 16.34 12.87 -1.65
C ILE A 170 15.19 12.17 -0.93
N THR A 171 15.36 10.88 -0.62
CA THR A 171 14.39 10.09 0.14
C THR A 171 15.09 9.64 1.41
N VAL A 172 14.54 10.01 2.56
CA VAL A 172 15.03 9.63 3.87
C VAL A 172 14.00 8.72 4.50
N GLU A 173 14.38 7.48 4.81
CA GLU A 173 13.54 6.55 5.57
C GLU A 173 13.71 6.84 7.07
N PHE A 174 12.67 6.65 7.87
CA PHE A 174 12.74 6.80 9.33
C PHE A 174 11.88 5.72 9.98
N GLY A 175 12.34 5.17 11.10
CA GLY A 175 11.68 4.06 11.79
C GLY A 175 10.63 4.49 12.81
N SER A 176 10.68 5.74 13.26
CA SER A 176 9.85 6.28 14.33
C SER A 176 9.52 7.77 14.13
N VAL A 177 8.53 8.27 14.89
CA VAL A 177 8.18 9.71 14.85
C VAL A 177 9.30 10.54 15.49
N GLU A 178 9.94 10.00 16.51
CA GLU A 178 11.10 10.57 17.19
C GLU A 178 12.30 10.72 16.23
N ASP A 179 12.52 9.74 15.34
CA ASP A 179 13.53 9.85 14.28
C ASP A 179 13.20 10.96 13.29
N LEU A 180 11.93 11.12 12.91
CA LEU A 180 11.51 12.21 12.04
C LEU A 180 11.78 13.58 12.67
N GLU A 181 11.48 13.75 13.96
CA GLU A 181 11.74 15.00 14.70
C GLU A 181 13.23 15.33 14.77
N ARG A 182 14.07 14.32 15.07
CA ARG A 182 15.53 14.44 15.05
C ARG A 182 16.04 14.85 13.66
N LEU A 183 15.54 14.23 12.60
CA LEU A 183 15.93 14.55 11.21
C LEU A 183 15.54 15.97 10.81
N VAL A 184 14.34 16.42 11.20
CA VAL A 184 13.88 17.79 10.92
C VAL A 184 14.76 18.81 11.64
N ALA A 185 15.11 18.56 12.92
CA ALA A 185 16.01 19.42 13.68
C ALA A 185 17.41 19.52 13.06
N LEU A 186 17.92 18.43 12.47
CA LEU A 186 19.22 18.41 11.79
C LEU A 186 19.20 19.14 10.44
N ILE A 187 18.11 19.04 9.68
CA ILE A 187 17.99 19.62 8.33
C ILE A 187 17.65 21.12 8.39
N ALA A 188 16.84 21.52 9.36
CA ALA A 188 16.37 22.88 9.49
C ALA A 188 16.22 23.26 10.97
N PRO A 189 17.31 23.64 11.65
CA PRO A 189 17.31 23.92 13.09
C PRO A 189 16.38 25.07 13.49
N ASP A 190 15.99 25.93 12.55
CA ASP A 190 15.07 27.06 12.75
C ASP A 190 13.59 26.74 12.41
N VAL A 191 13.29 25.54 11.89
CA VAL A 191 11.92 25.13 11.56
C VAL A 191 11.27 24.56 12.81
N ARG A 192 10.48 25.40 13.50
CA ARG A 192 9.61 24.94 14.58
C ARG A 192 8.54 24.01 13.99
N THR A 193 8.61 22.73 14.37
CA THR A 193 7.53 21.78 14.13
C THR A 193 6.27 22.25 14.85
N ARG A 194 5.10 21.93 14.30
CA ARG A 194 3.80 22.36 14.86
C ARG A 194 3.54 21.89 16.30
N ALA A 195 4.39 21.01 16.86
CA ALA A 195 4.35 20.56 18.24
C ALA A 195 4.72 21.66 19.26
N ASP A 196 5.40 22.74 18.85
CA ASP A 196 5.80 23.87 19.72
C ASP A 196 4.74 24.98 19.85
N ARG A 197 3.48 24.71 19.48
CA ARG A 197 2.41 25.72 19.44
C ARG A 197 1.32 25.56 20.51
N ASP A 198 1.47 24.63 21.44
CA ASP A 198 0.60 24.50 22.62
C ASP A 198 1.28 25.05 23.88
#